data_AF-A0A150ZZ33-F1
#
_entry.id   AF-A0A150ZZ33-F1
#
_cell.length_a   1.000
_cell.length_b   1.000
_cell.length_c   1.000
_cell.angle_alpha   90.00
_cell.angle_beta   90.00
_cell.angle_gamma   90.00
#
_symmetry.space_group_name_H-M   'P 1'
#
loop_
_entity.id
_entity.type
_entity.pdbx_description
1 polymer ?
#
loop_
_entity_poly.entity_id
_entity_poly.type
_entity_poly.pdbx_seq_one_letter_code
_entity_poly.pdbx_strand_id
1 'polypeptide(L)'
;MLLVVLAVLLSSMLLLTFCVVFFKAKHEKILAANSLNTHVVVLSCLYATLVLDNNFLDIAYIYSFMGFIGLVAIINFILYNNSGHR
;
A
#
# COMPACT_ATOMS: atom_id res chain seq x y z
N MET A 1 -3.92 -16.02 17.76
CA MET A 1 -3.39 -14.65 17.66
C MET A 1 -3.17 -14.22 16.21
N LEU A 2 -2.35 -14.92 15.41
CA LEU A 2 -2.09 -14.60 13.99
C LEU A 2 -3.35 -14.55 13.10
N LEU A 3 -4.33 -15.42 13.31
CA LEU A 3 -5.60 -15.40 12.57
C LEU A 3 -6.43 -14.13 12.82
N VAL A 4 -6.37 -13.58 14.03
CA VAL A 4 -7.06 -12.31 14.37
C VAL A 4 -6.36 -11.15 13.65
N VAL A 5 -5.02 -11.15 13.64
CA VAL A 5 -4.22 -10.16 12.90
C VAL A 5 -4.56 -10.20 11.40
N LEU A 6 -4.64 -11.40 10.81
CA LEU A 6 -5.01 -11.58 9.41
C LEU A 6 -6.42 -11.04 9.11
N ALA A 7 -7.39 -11.33 9.98
CA ALA A 7 -8.76 -10.84 9.81
C ALA A 7 -8.87 -9.31 9.89
N VAL A 8 -8.18 -8.68 10.84
CA VAL A 8 -8.13 -7.22 10.97
C VAL A 8 -7.42 -6.59 9.77
N LEU A 9 -6.34 -7.19 9.30
CA LEU A 9 -5.57 -6.67 8.17
C LEU A 9 -6.36 -6.77 6.85
N LEU A 10 -7.09 -7.87 6.63
CA LEU A 10 -7.96 -8.00 5.46
C LEU A 10 -9.17 -7.06 5.52
N SER A 11 -9.75 -6.83 6.71
CA SER A 11 -10.88 -5.90 6.84
C SER A 11 -10.45 -4.44 6.61
N SER A 12 -9.28 -4.04 7.11
CA SER A 12 -8.73 -2.71 6.83
C SER A 12 -8.34 -2.53 5.37
N MET A 13 -7.81 -3.58 4.72
CA MET A 13 -7.54 -3.60 3.28
C MET A 13 -8.80 -3.39 2.44
N LEU A 14 -9.89 -4.05 2.81
CA LEU A 14 -11.17 -3.91 2.13
C LEU A 14 -11.70 -2.47 2.23
N LEU A 15 -11.60 -1.88 3.43
CA LEU A 15 -11.99 -0.48 3.67
C LEU A 15 -11.12 0.50 2.88
N LEU A 16 -9.80 0.29 2.85
CA LEU A 16 -8.88 1.15 2.08
C LEU A 16 -9.16 1.08 0.57
N THR A 17 -9.44 -0.12 0.05
CA THR A 17 -9.83 -0.29 -1.36
C THR A 17 -11.10 0.48 -1.67
N PHE A 18 -12.09 0.41 -0.77
CA PHE A 18 -13.30 1.23 -0.86
C PHE A 18 -12.97 2.73 -0.87
N CYS A 19 -12.13 3.21 0.05
CA CYS A 19 -11.70 4.62 0.09
C CYS A 19 -11.05 5.08 -1.22
N VAL A 20 -10.17 4.27 -1.82
CA VAL A 20 -9.51 4.59 -3.10
C VAL A 20 -10.53 4.78 -4.23
N VAL A 21 -11.60 3.99 -4.26
CA VAL A 21 -12.63 4.07 -5.31
C VAL A 21 -13.58 5.26 -5.09
N PHE A 22 -14.02 5.49 -3.86
CA PHE A 22 -15.11 6.43 -3.57
C PHE A 22 -14.66 7.86 -3.21
N PHE A 23 -13.42 8.06 -2.78
CA PHE A 23 -12.93 9.41 -2.47
C PHE A 23 -12.83 10.29 -3.72
N LYS A 24 -13.30 11.54 -3.58
CA LYS A 24 -13.29 12.55 -4.66
C LYS A 24 -11.96 13.29 -4.73
N ALA A 25 -11.35 13.58 -3.59
CA ALA A 25 -10.11 14.35 -3.54
C ALA A 25 -8.91 13.48 -3.93
N LYS A 26 -8.09 13.96 -4.88
CA LYS A 26 -6.91 13.23 -5.37
C LYS A 26 -5.96 12.84 -4.23
N HIS A 27 -5.73 13.76 -3.29
CA HIS A 27 -4.87 13.52 -2.13
C HIS A 27 -5.35 12.36 -1.25
N GLU A 28 -6.65 12.30 -0.97
CA GLU A 28 -7.22 11.25 -0.13
C GLU A 28 -7.11 9.87 -0.81
N LYS A 29 -7.29 9.81 -2.13
CA LYS A 29 -7.09 8.58 -2.92
C LYS A 29 -5.63 8.12 -2.88
N ILE A 30 -4.68 9.04 -3.03
CA ILE A 30 -3.24 8.74 -2.98
C ILE A 30 -2.84 8.25 -1.59
N LEU A 31 -3.35 8.90 -0.53
CA LEU A 31 -3.12 8.49 0.86
C LEU A 31 -3.68 7.09 1.12
N ALA A 32 -4.90 6.81 0.67
CA ALA A 32 -5.52 5.49 0.80
C ALA A 32 -4.74 4.41 0.03
N ALA A 33 -4.26 4.72 -1.19
CA ALA A 33 -3.44 3.79 -1.99
C ALA A 33 -2.08 3.49 -1.35
N ASN A 34 -1.42 4.51 -0.76
CA ASN A 34 -0.17 4.30 -0.04
C ASN A 34 -0.36 3.44 1.21
N SER A 35 -1.40 3.73 1.99
CA SER A 35 -1.79 2.89 3.13
C SER A 35 -2.17 1.48 2.68
N LEU A 36 -2.72 1.32 1.47
CA LEU A 36 -3.02 0.00 0.93
C LEU A 36 -1.72 -0.80 0.69
N ASN A 37 -0.74 -0.17 0.04
CA ASN A 37 0.56 -0.80 -0.22
C ASN A 37 1.26 -1.27 1.06
N THR A 38 1.23 -0.47 2.14
CA THR A 38 1.89 -0.87 3.39
C THR A 38 1.28 -2.12 4.02
N HIS A 39 -0.04 -2.33 3.95
CA HIS A 39 -0.59 -3.58 4.47
C HIS A 39 -0.33 -4.76 3.53
N VAL A 40 -0.21 -4.56 2.21
CA VAL A 40 0.21 -5.64 1.30
C VAL A 40 1.61 -6.13 1.69
N VAL A 41 2.54 -5.21 2.00
CA VAL A 41 3.87 -5.57 2.51
C VAL A 41 3.77 -6.35 3.84
N VAL A 42 2.94 -5.89 4.79
CA VAL A 42 2.73 -6.60 6.07
C VAL A 42 2.06 -7.96 5.84
N LEU A 43 1.13 -8.08 4.90
CA LEU A 43 0.48 -9.33 4.53
C LEU A 43 1.51 -10.32 3.96
N SER A 44 2.43 -9.87 3.12
CA SER A 44 3.53 -10.68 2.61
C SER A 44 4.43 -11.22 3.73
N CYS A 45 4.79 -10.38 4.71
CA CYS A 45 5.56 -10.81 5.89
C CYS A 45 4.78 -11.81 6.78
N LEU A 46 3.49 -11.55 6.98
CA LEU A 46 2.62 -12.43 7.74
C LEU A 46 2.48 -13.80 7.05
N TYR A 47 2.35 -13.80 5.72
CA TYR A 47 2.29 -15.02 4.92
C TYR A 47 3.59 -15.83 5.00
N ALA A 48 4.75 -15.17 4.89
CA ALA A 48 6.06 -15.80 5.09
C ALA A 48 6.14 -16.55 6.44
N THR A 49 5.63 -15.91 7.49
CA THR A 49 5.58 -16.48 8.84
C THR A 49 4.64 -17.69 8.94
N LEU A 50 3.51 -17.67 8.22
CA LEU A 50 2.53 -18.78 8.23
C LEU A 50 3.02 -20.00 7.45
N VAL A 51 3.78 -19.80 6.37
CA VAL A 51 4.30 -20.88 5.51
C VAL A 51 5.64 -21.42 6.01
N LEU A 52 6.27 -20.76 6.99
CA LEU A 52 7.66 -21.03 7.40
C LEU A 52 8.66 -20.94 6.24
N ASP A 53 8.35 -20.12 5.23
CA ASP A 53 9.22 -19.86 4.09
C ASP A 53 9.59 -18.38 4.05
N ASN A 54 10.88 -18.10 4.22
CA ASN A 54 11.43 -16.76 4.25
C ASN A 54 11.58 -16.14 2.84
N ASN A 55 11.43 -16.91 1.76
CA ASN A 55 11.53 -16.39 0.39
C ASN A 55 10.48 -15.29 0.11
N PHE A 56 9.36 -15.28 0.84
CA PHE A 56 8.34 -14.25 0.73
C PHE A 56 8.74 -12.91 1.37
N LEU A 57 9.76 -12.88 2.23
CA LEU A 57 10.31 -11.63 2.78
C LEU A 57 11.05 -10.82 1.70
N ASP A 58 11.71 -11.49 0.75
CA ASP A 58 12.38 -10.82 -0.36
C ASP A 58 11.35 -10.12 -1.26
N ILE A 59 10.21 -10.76 -1.51
CA ILE A 59 9.08 -10.19 -2.24
C ILE A 59 8.51 -8.98 -1.48
N ALA A 60 8.35 -9.10 -0.15
CA ALA A 60 7.86 -8.02 0.69
C ALA A 60 8.78 -6.79 0.63
N TYR A 61 10.11 -7.01 0.62
CA TYR A 61 11.10 -5.96 0.49
C TYR A 61 10.95 -5.22 -0.85
N ILE A 62 10.86 -5.96 -1.95
CA ILE A 62 10.67 -5.38 -3.30
C ILE A 62 9.37 -4.57 -3.38
N TYR A 63 8.26 -5.08 -2.83
CA TYR A 63 6.99 -4.35 -2.78
C TYR A 63 7.03 -3.08 -1.93
N SER A 64 7.88 -3.05 -0.89
CA SER A 64 8.12 -1.83 -0.12
C SER A 64 8.78 -0.74 -0.98
N PHE A 65 9.83 -1.08 -1.73
CA PHE A 65 10.48 -0.11 -2.63
C PHE A 65 9.56 0.32 -3.77
N MET A 66 8.86 -0.62 -4.40
CA MET A 66 7.93 -0.28 -5.48
C MET A 66 6.83 0.67 -5.00
N GLY A 67 6.27 0.44 -3.83
CA GLY A 67 5.26 1.34 -3.25
C GLY A 67 5.80 2.74 -2.98
N PHE A 68 7.01 2.85 -2.43
CA PHE A 68 7.65 4.14 -2.17
C PHE A 68 7.97 4.89 -3.46
N ILE A 69 8.62 4.22 -4.43
CA ILE A 69 8.97 4.80 -5.73
C ILE A 69 7.70 5.22 -6.48
N GLY A 70 6.66 4.37 -6.49
CA GLY A 70 5.37 4.65 -7.10
C GLY A 70 4.70 5.88 -6.48
N LEU A 71 4.70 6.01 -5.15
CA LEU A 71 4.15 7.17 -4.46
C LEU A 71 4.89 8.46 -4.85
N VAL A 72 6.22 8.45 -4.82
CA VAL A 72 7.05 9.61 -5.19
C VAL A 72 6.80 10.00 -6.64
N ALA A 73 6.72 9.03 -7.56
CA ALA A 73 6.41 9.27 -8.96
C ALA A 73 5.02 9.92 -9.15
N ILE A 74 4.00 9.41 -8.46
CA ILE A 74 2.63 9.95 -8.50
C ILE A 74 2.58 11.39 -7.97
N ILE A 75 3.24 11.65 -6.84
CA ILE A 75 3.30 12.99 -6.23
C ILE A 75 3.99 13.96 -7.19
N ASN A 76 5.15 13.59 -7.74
CA ASN A 76 5.87 14.43 -8.69
C ASN A 76 5.04 14.71 -9.95
N PHE A 77 4.33 13.71 -10.47
CA PHE A 77 3.48 13.86 -11.64
C PHE A 77 2.24 14.74 -11.38
N ILE A 78 1.57 14.56 -10.24
CA ILE A 78 0.29 15.25 -9.97
C ILE A 78 0.51 16.66 -9.41
N LEU A 79 1.48 16.85 -8.51
CA LEU A 79 1.68 18.13 -7.81
C LEU A 79 2.73 19.00 -8.49
N TYR A 80 3.87 18.42 -8.87
CA TYR A 80 5.00 19.18 -9.38
C TYR A 80 4.90 19.49 -10.88
N ASN A 81 4.31 18.58 -11.66
CA ASN A 81 4.10 18.84 -13.09
C ASN A 81 2.97 19.87 -13.36
N ASN A 82 2.07 20.11 -12.39
CA ASN A 82 1.04 21.14 -12.48
C ASN A 82 1.53 22.53 -12.03
N SER A 83 2.74 22.63 -11.46
CA SER A 83 3.36 23.90 -11.06
C SER A 83 4.29 24.49 -12.13
N GLY A 84 4.52 23.79 -13.24
CA GLY A 84 5.32 24.25 -14.39
C GLY A 84 4.60 25.16 -15.39
N HIS A 85 3.50 25.81 -15.02
CA HIS A 85 2.72 26.72 -15.89
C HIS A 85 2.41 28.07 -15.22
N ARG A 86 3.40 28.68 -14.56
CA ARG A 86 3.41 30.12 -14.27
C ARG A 86 4.81 30.69 -14.35
#